data_AF-A0A833WVH8-F1
#
_entry.id   AF-A0A833WVH8-F1
#
_cell.length_a   1.000
_cell.length_b   1.000
_cell.length_c   1.000
_cell.angle_alpha   90.00
_cell.angle_beta   90.00
_cell.angle_gamma   90.00
#
_symmetry.space_group_name_H-M   'P 1'
#
loop_
_entity.id
_entity.type
_entity.pdbx_description
1 polymer ?
#
loop_
_entity_poly.entity_id
_entity_poly.type
_entity_poly.pdbx_seq_one_letter_code
_entity_poly.pdbx_strand_id
1 'polypeptide(L)'
;MGVRAVEYSAVATREVVKTISEKCQVLGKMLEASRVKLHSAEEIAQDSIFAQTPLLQEMNRVFEQLQGTCVDPHMVGGERGKTLFDFVDAETVQSLQQDALEQTKEVEELLAAHQHAIRRIAAIYRFFVTFDKAHGSNVDALVGEHRELASIADEDAKPIGELYNAAVSFFVDMEQCDRFLLEYFTTINDIYPHYEGIFADVQLLFDELRSLRDFYRQFLASYQSVGAEILRRRQHDTKFRQFIEETKAKLAQLEQEEIALRRTFCEEHARFLPSTLCPEIQNLPDRYTVVSTAYTSESAARD
;
A
#
# COMPACT_ATOMS: atom_id res chain seq x y z
N MET A 1 68.16 -4.84 31.06
CA MET A 1 67.46 -6.12 30.79
C MET A 1 68.26 -6.83 29.70
N GLY A 2 68.28 -8.17 29.61
CA GLY A 2 69.05 -8.83 28.55
C GLY A 2 68.45 -8.53 27.17
N VAL A 3 69.31 -8.33 26.14
CA VAL A 3 68.92 -8.05 24.74
C VAL A 3 67.77 -8.95 24.24
N ARG A 4 67.78 -10.24 24.60
CA ARG A 4 66.70 -11.21 24.30
C ARG A 4 65.31 -10.82 24.83
N ALA A 5 65.21 -10.15 25.96
CA ALA A 5 63.92 -9.74 26.55
C ALA A 5 63.30 -8.55 25.78
N VAL A 6 64.15 -7.68 25.23
CA VAL A 6 63.72 -6.54 24.40
C VAL A 6 63.26 -7.03 23.03
N GLU A 7 64.01 -7.96 22.42
CA GLU A 7 63.61 -8.63 21.19
C GLU A 7 62.26 -9.35 21.33
N TYR A 8 62.05 -10.08 22.43
CA TYR A 8 60.78 -10.73 22.73
C TYR A 8 59.62 -9.71 22.85
N SER A 9 59.83 -8.61 23.57
CA SER A 9 58.82 -7.57 23.76
C SER A 9 58.49 -6.87 22.43
N ALA A 10 59.49 -6.64 21.57
CA ALA A 10 59.30 -6.06 20.24
C ALA A 10 58.46 -6.98 19.33
N VAL A 11 58.75 -8.28 19.32
CA VAL A 11 57.98 -9.28 18.57
C VAL A 11 56.54 -9.36 19.10
N ALA A 12 56.35 -9.46 20.41
CA ALA A 12 55.03 -9.52 21.02
C ALA A 12 54.21 -8.25 20.74
N THR A 13 54.84 -7.08 20.79
CA THR A 13 54.20 -5.80 20.43
C THR A 13 53.76 -5.81 18.97
N ARG A 14 54.62 -6.26 18.04
CA ARG A 14 54.31 -6.34 16.61
C ARG A 14 53.07 -7.21 16.36
N GLU A 15 52.99 -8.38 16.99
CA GLU A 15 51.84 -9.30 16.83
C GLU A 15 50.53 -8.72 17.39
N VAL A 16 50.57 -8.11 18.58
CA VAL A 16 49.38 -7.48 19.19
C VAL A 16 48.89 -6.30 18.34
N VAL A 17 49.79 -5.44 17.90
CA VAL A 17 49.45 -4.29 17.06
C VAL A 17 48.91 -4.73 15.70
N LYS A 18 49.48 -5.78 15.10
CA LYS A 18 48.95 -6.38 13.89
C LYS A 18 47.52 -6.86 14.08
N THR A 19 47.23 -7.54 15.17
CA THR A 19 45.87 -8.02 15.48
C THR A 19 44.89 -6.85 15.68
N ILE A 20 45.30 -5.79 16.39
CA ILE A 20 44.50 -4.56 16.55
C ILE A 20 44.19 -3.93 15.17
N SER A 21 45.19 -3.84 14.29
CA SER A 21 45.04 -3.28 12.95
C SER A 21 44.09 -4.12 12.08
N GLU A 22 44.25 -5.45 12.08
CA GLU A 22 43.38 -6.37 11.34
C GLU A 22 41.93 -6.28 11.83
N LYS A 23 41.69 -6.28 13.15
CA LYS A 23 40.34 -6.10 13.71
C LYS A 23 39.74 -4.76 13.33
N CYS A 24 40.52 -3.68 13.38
CA CYS A 24 40.08 -2.35 12.98
C CYS A 24 39.66 -2.34 11.50
N GLN A 25 40.47 -2.93 10.61
CA GLN A 25 40.16 -3.00 9.18
C GLN A 25 38.89 -3.81 8.90
N VAL A 26 38.73 -4.98 9.54
CA VAL A 26 37.54 -5.84 9.37
C VAL A 26 36.30 -5.12 9.88
N LEU A 27 36.35 -4.53 11.08
CA LEU A 27 35.24 -3.79 11.66
C LEU A 27 34.83 -2.60 10.79
N GLY A 28 35.80 -1.87 10.23
CA GLY A 28 35.54 -0.76 9.32
C GLY A 28 34.78 -1.18 8.07
N LYS A 29 35.17 -2.30 7.44
CA LYS A 29 34.47 -2.87 6.26
C LYS A 29 33.05 -3.31 6.62
N MET A 30 32.86 -3.98 7.76
CA MET A 30 31.53 -4.44 8.21
C MET A 30 30.60 -3.28 8.56
N LEU A 31 31.13 -2.24 9.20
CA LEU A 31 30.38 -1.02 9.53
C LEU A 31 29.90 -0.32 8.25
N GLU A 32 30.77 -0.19 7.25
CA GLU A 32 30.42 0.47 5.99
C GLU A 32 29.38 -0.34 5.21
N ALA A 33 29.54 -1.67 5.13
CA ALA A 33 28.53 -2.53 4.52
C ALA A 33 27.16 -2.42 5.23
N SER A 34 27.16 -2.32 6.57
CA SER A 34 25.93 -2.15 7.35
C SER A 34 25.28 -0.79 7.11
N ARG A 35 26.06 0.28 6.97
CA ARG A 35 25.54 1.62 6.60
C ARG A 35 24.88 1.64 5.24
N VAL A 36 25.48 1.01 4.24
CA VAL A 36 24.89 0.90 2.90
C VAL A 36 23.55 0.18 2.97
N LYS A 37 23.46 -0.91 3.74
CA LYS A 37 22.20 -1.63 3.96
C LYS A 37 21.13 -0.77 4.63
N LEU A 38 21.48 -0.06 5.71
CA LEU A 38 20.54 0.86 6.37
C LEU A 38 20.06 1.94 5.40
N HIS A 39 20.98 2.57 4.68
CA HIS A 39 20.63 3.65 3.76
C HIS A 39 19.69 3.18 2.66
N SER A 40 19.95 2.00 2.08
CA SER A 40 19.04 1.40 1.10
C SER A 40 17.66 1.10 1.71
N ALA A 41 17.59 0.64 2.95
CA ALA A 41 16.32 0.39 3.63
C ALA A 41 15.56 1.70 3.93
N GLU A 42 16.27 2.76 4.34
CA GLU A 42 15.71 4.10 4.57
C GLU A 42 15.13 4.68 3.28
N GLU A 43 15.85 4.56 2.14
CA GLU A 43 15.36 5.02 0.84
C GLU A 43 14.08 4.28 0.41
N ILE A 44 14.07 2.94 0.50
CA ILE A 44 12.90 2.13 0.15
C ILE A 44 11.69 2.50 1.03
N ALA A 45 11.90 2.59 2.35
CA ALA A 45 10.83 2.96 3.28
C ALA A 45 10.30 4.37 3.00
N GLN A 46 11.18 5.33 2.69
CA GLN A 46 10.78 6.70 2.38
C GLN A 46 9.93 6.77 1.11
N ASP A 47 10.39 6.13 0.03
CA ASP A 47 9.76 6.23 -1.29
C ASP A 47 8.50 5.37 -1.40
N SER A 48 8.50 4.20 -0.76
CA SER A 48 7.45 3.20 -0.96
C SER A 48 6.46 3.12 0.20
N ILE A 49 6.78 3.63 1.39
CA ILE A 49 5.91 3.52 2.57
C ILE A 49 5.53 4.92 3.07
N PHE A 50 6.51 5.71 3.53
CA PHE A 50 6.22 6.99 4.18
C PHE A 50 5.61 8.02 3.22
N ALA A 51 6.00 7.99 1.94
CA ALA A 51 5.36 8.79 0.90
C ALA A 51 3.85 8.50 0.74
N GLN A 52 3.39 7.32 1.15
CA GLN A 52 2.00 6.90 1.04
C GLN A 52 1.14 7.29 2.25
N THR A 53 1.74 7.68 3.39
CA THR A 53 1.04 8.08 4.63
C THR A 53 -0.12 9.07 4.41
N PRO A 54 -0.03 10.07 3.51
CA PRO A 54 -1.16 10.97 3.24
C PRO A 54 -2.44 10.26 2.76
N LEU A 55 -2.33 9.04 2.21
CA LEU A 55 -3.46 8.24 1.75
C LEU A 55 -4.48 8.00 2.87
N LEU A 56 -4.04 7.80 4.11
CA LEU A 56 -4.91 7.57 5.25
C LEU A 56 -5.79 8.80 5.53
N GLN A 57 -5.21 9.99 5.42
CA GLN A 57 -5.96 11.25 5.55
C GLN A 57 -6.91 11.45 4.38
N GLU A 58 -6.49 11.08 3.16
CA GLU A 58 -7.36 11.13 1.99
C GLU A 58 -8.57 10.20 2.12
N MET A 59 -8.37 8.99 2.65
CA MET A 59 -9.45 8.04 2.91
C MET A 59 -10.46 8.62 3.90
N ASN A 60 -9.98 9.20 5.01
CA ASN A 60 -10.85 9.84 5.99
C ASN A 60 -11.67 10.98 5.39
N ARG A 61 -11.08 11.79 4.50
CA ARG A 61 -11.82 12.84 3.77
C ARG A 61 -12.91 12.26 2.86
N VAL A 62 -12.66 11.12 2.22
CA VAL A 62 -13.70 10.45 1.41
C VAL A 62 -14.83 9.95 2.31
N PHE A 63 -14.51 9.40 3.48
CA PHE A 63 -15.52 8.96 4.46
C PHE A 63 -16.36 10.13 4.98
N GLU A 64 -15.73 11.26 5.31
CA GLU A 64 -16.43 12.50 5.69
C GLU A 64 -17.38 12.98 4.59
N GLN A 65 -16.95 12.92 3.32
CA GLN A 65 -17.81 13.28 2.19
C GLN A 65 -19.01 12.33 2.04
N LEU A 66 -18.80 11.02 2.22
CA LEU A 66 -19.87 10.02 2.17
C LEU A 66 -20.88 10.23 3.31
N GLN A 67 -20.41 10.55 4.52
CA GLN A 67 -21.26 10.88 5.67
C GLN A 67 -22.04 12.17 5.43
N GLY A 68 -21.43 13.16 4.79
CA GLY A 68 -22.09 14.42 4.44
C GLY A 68 -23.12 14.31 3.31
N THR A 69 -23.10 13.21 2.54
CA THR A 69 -23.96 13.04 1.36
C THR A 69 -25.22 12.25 1.74
N CYS A 70 -26.34 12.96 1.90
CA CYS A 70 -27.65 12.36 2.15
C CYS A 70 -28.17 11.58 0.94
N VAL A 71 -28.83 10.46 1.20
CA VAL A 71 -29.48 9.64 0.17
C VAL A 71 -30.96 10.00 0.06
N ASP A 72 -31.45 10.16 -1.17
CA ASP A 72 -32.88 10.37 -1.43
C ASP A 72 -33.72 9.21 -0.83
N PRO A 73 -34.66 9.49 0.10
CA PRO A 73 -35.52 8.47 0.70
C PRO A 73 -36.27 7.62 -0.32
N HIS A 74 -36.60 8.14 -1.50
CA HIS A 74 -37.28 7.38 -2.55
C HIS A 74 -36.40 6.29 -3.16
N MET A 75 -35.08 6.36 -2.99
CA MET A 75 -34.13 5.35 -3.44
C MET A 75 -33.90 4.24 -2.40
N VAL A 76 -34.28 4.47 -1.14
CA VAL A 76 -34.01 3.59 0.00
C VAL A 76 -35.30 3.19 0.72
N GLY A 77 -36.35 2.88 -0.04
CA GLY A 77 -37.61 2.37 0.53
C GLY A 77 -38.36 3.34 1.46
N GLY A 78 -38.03 4.64 1.42
CA GLY A 78 -38.64 5.68 2.26
C GLY A 78 -37.88 6.00 3.55
N GLU A 79 -36.75 5.33 3.82
CA GLU A 79 -35.91 5.62 4.99
C GLU A 79 -35.33 7.04 4.91
N ARG A 80 -35.34 7.76 6.04
CA ARG A 80 -34.84 9.15 6.12
C ARG A 80 -33.55 9.20 6.92
N GLY A 81 -32.70 10.17 6.60
CA GLY A 81 -31.45 10.41 7.31
C GLY A 81 -30.32 9.45 6.94
N LYS A 82 -30.53 8.57 5.96
CA LYS A 82 -29.47 7.74 5.39
C LYS A 82 -28.48 8.58 4.60
N THR A 83 -27.22 8.20 4.68
CA THR A 83 -26.08 8.80 3.99
C THR A 83 -25.43 7.74 3.11
N LEU A 84 -24.57 8.14 2.17
CA LEU A 84 -23.83 7.16 1.38
C LEU A 84 -22.90 6.29 2.23
N PHE A 85 -22.48 6.80 3.38
CA PHE A 85 -21.65 6.07 4.33
C PHE A 85 -22.35 4.83 4.91
N ASP A 86 -23.68 4.85 5.06
CA ASP A 86 -24.46 3.70 5.56
C ASP A 86 -24.42 2.48 4.63
N PHE A 87 -23.92 2.65 3.40
CA PHE A 87 -23.79 1.60 2.38
C PHE A 87 -22.33 1.14 2.19
N VAL A 88 -21.44 1.57 3.08
CA VAL A 88 -20.02 1.28 3.03
C VAL A 88 -19.63 0.43 4.24
N ASP A 89 -18.79 -0.57 4.02
CA ASP A 89 -18.16 -1.35 5.08
C ASP A 89 -16.99 -0.57 5.70
N ALA A 90 -17.33 0.42 6.53
CA ALA A 90 -16.36 1.30 7.15
C ALA A 90 -15.48 0.58 8.20
N GLU A 91 -16.00 -0.46 8.85
CA GLU A 91 -15.27 -1.22 9.88
C GLU A 91 -14.07 -1.93 9.27
N THR A 92 -14.28 -2.63 8.13
CA THR A 92 -13.20 -3.30 7.41
C THR A 92 -12.13 -2.30 6.96
N VAL A 93 -12.54 -1.15 6.39
CA VAL A 93 -11.58 -0.13 5.91
C VAL A 93 -10.80 0.48 7.07
N GLN A 94 -11.45 0.76 8.20
CA GLN A 94 -10.78 1.27 9.39
C GLN A 94 -9.78 0.28 9.97
N SER A 95 -10.09 -1.03 9.94
CA SER A 95 -9.14 -2.08 10.32
C SER A 95 -7.90 -2.02 9.42
N LEU A 96 -8.07 -1.96 8.09
CA LEU A 96 -6.95 -1.86 7.16
C LEU A 96 -6.11 -0.58 7.37
N GLN A 97 -6.76 0.55 7.69
CA GLN A 97 -6.05 1.79 8.02
C GLN A 97 -5.23 1.65 9.31
N GLN A 98 -5.76 0.95 10.31
CA GLN A 98 -5.06 0.68 11.56
C GLN A 98 -3.87 -0.25 11.34
N ASP A 99 -4.07 -1.34 10.58
CA ASP A 99 -3.00 -2.26 10.21
C ASP A 99 -1.87 -1.52 9.47
N ALA A 100 -2.21 -0.59 8.57
CA ALA A 100 -1.24 0.21 7.83
C ALA A 100 -0.42 1.12 8.75
N LEU A 101 -1.07 1.72 9.75
CA LEU A 101 -0.39 2.54 10.76
C LEU A 101 0.55 1.69 11.62
N GLU A 102 0.11 0.53 12.07
CA GLU A 102 0.89 -0.37 12.91
C GLU A 102 2.12 -0.89 12.18
N GLN A 103 1.97 -1.39 10.95
CA GLN A 103 3.10 -1.87 10.17
C GLN A 103 4.05 -0.74 9.76
N THR A 104 3.54 0.45 9.42
CA THR A 104 4.40 1.63 9.16
C THR A 104 5.25 1.96 10.39
N LYS A 105 4.64 1.92 11.58
CA LYS A 105 5.35 2.15 12.83
C LYS A 105 6.38 1.06 13.12
N GLU A 106 6.07 -0.20 12.85
CA GLU A 106 7.03 -1.30 12.98
C GLU A 106 8.26 -1.09 12.07
N VAL A 107 8.06 -0.62 10.83
CA VAL A 107 9.17 -0.21 9.95
C VAL A 107 10.02 0.89 10.58
N GLU A 108 9.40 1.94 11.13
CA GLU A 108 10.13 3.01 11.83
C GLU A 108 10.95 2.48 13.01
N GLU A 109 10.38 1.58 13.81
CA GLU A 109 11.04 0.96 14.96
C GLU A 109 12.24 0.10 14.52
N LEU A 110 12.10 -0.68 13.43
CA LEU A 110 13.20 -1.47 12.85
C LEU A 110 14.32 -0.58 12.30
N LEU A 111 14.00 0.49 11.57
CA LEU A 111 14.98 1.46 11.09
C LEU A 111 15.71 2.14 12.26
N ALA A 112 14.97 2.54 13.31
CA ALA A 112 15.56 3.15 14.50
C ALA A 112 16.50 2.18 15.25
N ALA A 113 16.12 0.91 15.37
CA ALA A 113 16.94 -0.13 16.01
C ALA A 113 18.23 -0.39 15.20
N HIS A 114 18.12 -0.50 13.88
CA HIS A 114 19.27 -0.67 12.99
C HIS A 114 20.22 0.55 13.05
N GLN A 115 19.66 1.76 13.01
CA GLN A 115 20.43 2.99 13.15
C GLN A 115 21.11 3.09 14.52
N HIS A 116 20.44 2.66 15.59
CA HIS A 116 21.03 2.59 16.92
C HIS A 116 22.24 1.65 16.94
N ALA A 117 22.09 0.41 16.45
CA ALA A 117 23.18 -0.57 16.36
C ALA A 117 24.39 -0.01 15.58
N ILE A 118 24.16 0.61 14.42
CA ILE A 118 25.22 1.25 13.63
C ILE A 118 25.91 2.38 14.39
N ARG A 119 25.16 3.24 15.11
CA ARG A 119 25.75 4.32 15.92
C ARG A 119 26.65 3.77 17.02
N ARG A 120 26.25 2.66 17.65
CA ARG A 120 27.05 2.00 18.69
C ARG A 120 28.31 1.36 18.12
N ILE A 121 28.20 0.61 17.01
CA ILE A 121 29.35 0.04 16.30
C ILE A 121 30.31 1.15 15.85
N ALA A 122 29.79 2.26 15.31
CA ALA A 122 30.61 3.41 14.90
C ALA A 122 31.33 4.09 16.08
N ALA A 123 30.76 4.07 17.29
CA ALA A 123 31.45 4.55 18.48
C ALA A 123 32.62 3.62 18.87
N ILE A 124 32.40 2.30 18.83
CA ILE A 124 33.45 1.29 19.09
C ILE A 124 34.55 1.36 18.04
N TYR A 125 34.20 1.46 16.76
CA TYR A 125 35.17 1.64 15.68
C TYR A 125 36.01 2.92 15.84
N ARG A 126 35.38 4.04 16.23
CA ARG A 126 36.11 5.26 16.54
C ARG A 126 37.10 5.07 17.68
N PHE A 127 36.73 4.30 18.71
CA PHE A 127 37.64 3.89 19.78
C PHE A 127 38.80 3.05 19.22
N PHE A 128 38.55 2.06 18.37
CA PHE A 128 39.60 1.20 17.77
C PHE A 128 40.65 2.02 17.00
N VAL A 129 40.20 3.03 16.25
CA VAL A 129 41.08 3.93 15.48
C VAL A 129 41.91 4.87 16.38
N THR A 130 41.57 5.05 17.67
CA THR A 130 42.37 5.92 18.56
C THR A 130 43.77 5.39 18.82
N PHE A 131 43.95 4.06 18.82
CA PHE A 131 45.27 3.46 19.03
C PHE A 131 46.24 3.82 17.91
N ASP A 132 45.81 3.64 16.66
CA ASP A 132 46.62 3.99 15.48
C ASP A 132 46.96 5.49 15.46
N LYS A 133 45.99 6.34 15.81
CA LYS A 133 46.23 7.80 15.93
C LYS A 133 47.23 8.18 17.01
N ALA A 134 47.23 7.48 18.14
CA ALA A 134 48.08 7.80 19.28
C ALA A 134 49.48 7.16 19.19
N HIS A 135 49.57 5.97 18.58
CA HIS A 135 50.77 5.14 18.63
C HIS A 135 51.30 4.73 17.25
N GLY A 136 50.62 5.01 16.14
CA GLY A 136 51.01 4.56 14.79
C GLY A 136 52.44 4.95 14.41
N SER A 137 52.84 6.21 14.62
CA SER A 137 54.23 6.65 14.37
C SER A 137 55.25 5.95 15.26
N ASN A 138 54.89 5.60 16.50
CA ASN A 138 55.76 4.85 17.41
C ASN A 138 55.85 3.38 17.02
N VAL A 139 54.75 2.79 16.54
CA VAL A 139 54.73 1.43 15.99
C VAL A 139 55.68 1.34 14.80
N ASP A 140 55.56 2.25 13.83
CA ASP A 140 56.41 2.26 12.64
C ASP A 140 57.90 2.45 12.99
N ALA A 141 58.20 3.38 13.91
CA ALA A 141 59.57 3.69 14.31
C ALA A 141 60.21 2.59 15.18
N LEU A 142 59.45 2.00 16.12
CA LEU A 142 60.01 1.11 17.14
C LEU A 142 59.91 -0.37 16.78
N VAL A 143 58.81 -0.80 16.15
CA VAL A 143 58.50 -2.22 15.92
C VAL A 143 57.98 -2.51 14.51
N GLY A 144 58.10 -1.56 13.58
CA GLY A 144 57.59 -1.68 12.21
C GLY A 144 58.09 -2.93 11.49
N GLU A 145 57.31 -3.46 10.55
CA GLU A 145 57.56 -4.77 9.91
C GLU A 145 58.94 -4.90 9.27
N HIS A 146 59.53 -3.79 8.83
CA HIS A 146 60.81 -3.74 8.13
C HIS A 146 62.02 -3.52 9.08
N ARG A 147 61.78 -3.35 10.38
CA ARG A 147 62.84 -3.14 11.37
C ARG A 147 63.47 -4.49 11.76
N GLU A 148 64.77 -4.61 11.57
CA GLU A 148 65.55 -5.79 11.98
C GLU A 148 65.69 -5.84 13.50
N LEU A 149 65.34 -6.98 14.11
CA LEU A 149 65.42 -7.16 15.58
C LEU A 149 66.85 -6.95 16.13
N ALA A 150 67.87 -7.27 15.33
CA ALA A 150 69.28 -7.08 15.68
C ALA A 150 69.71 -5.59 15.72
N SER A 151 68.89 -4.67 15.20
CA SER A 151 69.14 -3.22 15.20
C SER A 151 68.52 -2.48 16.39
N ILE A 152 67.84 -3.20 17.29
CA ILE A 152 67.20 -2.61 18.47
C ILE A 152 68.28 -2.30 19.51
N ALA A 153 68.46 -1.01 19.81
CA ALA A 153 69.41 -0.56 20.82
C ALA A 153 68.85 -0.74 22.24
N ASP A 154 69.70 -0.81 23.26
CA ASP A 154 69.26 -0.86 24.67
C ASP A 154 68.45 0.39 25.07
N GLU A 155 68.67 1.51 24.37
CA GLU A 155 67.91 2.77 24.53
C GLU A 155 66.43 2.64 24.08
N ASP A 156 66.14 1.72 23.16
CA ASP A 156 64.78 1.45 22.68
C ASP A 156 63.97 0.55 23.63
N ALA A 157 64.63 -0.09 24.59
CA ALA A 157 64.01 -1.07 25.48
C ALA A 157 62.86 -0.48 26.30
N LYS A 158 63.00 0.75 26.78
CA LYS A 158 61.98 1.45 27.58
C LYS A 158 60.79 1.91 26.71
N PRO A 159 60.99 2.61 25.58
CA PRO A 159 59.91 2.93 24.64
C PRO A 159 59.14 1.71 24.12
N ILE A 160 59.83 0.61 23.79
CA ILE A 160 59.18 -0.64 23.36
C ILE A 160 58.34 -1.24 24.49
N GLY A 161 58.83 -1.23 25.73
CA GLY A 161 58.07 -1.71 26.88
C GLY A 161 56.82 -0.86 27.17
N GLU A 162 56.90 0.46 27.05
CA GLU A 162 55.76 1.36 27.21
C GLU A 162 54.72 1.14 26.10
N LEU A 163 55.16 0.99 24.85
CA LEU A 163 54.30 0.67 23.71
C LEU A 163 53.64 -0.70 23.86
N TYR A 164 54.37 -1.72 24.32
CA TYR A 164 53.83 -3.05 24.60
C TYR A 164 52.71 -2.98 25.63
N ASN A 165 52.93 -2.30 26.75
CA ASN A 165 51.93 -2.17 27.81
C ASN A 165 50.68 -1.42 27.31
N ALA A 166 50.87 -0.36 26.52
CA ALA A 166 49.77 0.36 25.90
C ALA A 166 48.99 -0.52 24.91
N ALA A 167 49.67 -1.29 24.06
CA ALA A 167 49.07 -2.20 23.10
C ALA A 167 48.28 -3.33 23.79
N VAL A 168 48.85 -3.94 24.85
CA VAL A 168 48.17 -4.99 25.62
C VAL A 168 46.95 -4.45 26.36
N SER A 169 47.09 -3.28 27.01
CA SER A 169 45.95 -2.64 27.68
C SER A 169 44.83 -2.33 26.70
N PHE A 170 45.17 -1.76 25.55
CA PHE A 170 44.21 -1.46 24.49
C PHE A 170 43.55 -2.72 23.93
N PHE A 171 44.33 -3.78 23.72
CA PHE A 171 43.82 -5.06 23.26
C PHE A 171 42.78 -5.64 24.24
N VAL A 172 43.03 -5.55 25.54
CA VAL A 172 42.06 -5.98 26.58
C VAL A 172 40.76 -5.17 26.52
N ASP A 173 40.84 -3.85 26.31
CA ASP A 173 39.65 -3.01 26.14
C ASP A 173 38.91 -3.33 24.83
N MET A 174 39.65 -3.70 23.78
CA MET A 174 39.10 -4.15 22.50
C MET A 174 38.31 -5.46 22.65
N GLU A 175 38.85 -6.44 23.37
CA GLU A 175 38.17 -7.73 23.66
C GLU A 175 36.89 -7.53 24.48
N GLN A 176 36.86 -6.55 25.40
CA GLN A 176 35.63 -6.19 26.11
C GLN A 176 34.54 -5.66 25.17
N CYS A 177 34.93 -5.01 24.06
CA CYS A 177 34.00 -4.49 23.07
C CYS A 177 33.38 -5.59 22.19
N ASP A 178 34.04 -6.74 22.03
CA ASP A 178 33.62 -7.80 21.09
C ASP A 178 32.23 -8.36 21.41
N ARG A 179 31.88 -8.48 22.70
CA ARG A 179 30.54 -8.91 23.11
C ARG A 179 29.45 -7.96 22.62
N PHE A 180 29.69 -6.65 22.71
CA PHE A 180 28.75 -5.64 22.25
C PHE A 180 28.69 -5.59 20.72
N LEU A 181 29.83 -5.73 20.05
CA LEU A 181 29.87 -5.82 18.59
C LEU A 181 29.07 -7.00 18.09
N LEU A 182 29.23 -8.18 18.71
CA LEU A 182 28.46 -9.36 18.36
C LEU A 182 26.96 -9.11 18.52
N GLU A 183 26.52 -8.57 19.65
CA GLU A 183 25.11 -8.23 19.90
C GLU A 183 24.54 -7.30 18.81
N TYR A 184 25.24 -6.20 18.51
CA TYR A 184 24.77 -5.23 17.53
C TYR A 184 24.78 -5.79 16.10
N PHE A 185 25.77 -6.59 15.71
CA PHE A 185 25.78 -7.25 14.40
C PHE A 185 24.71 -8.33 14.29
N THR A 186 24.43 -9.07 15.36
CA THR A 186 23.29 -10.01 15.40
C THR A 186 21.99 -9.25 15.20
N THR A 187 21.76 -8.15 15.94
CA THR A 187 20.56 -7.30 15.74
C THR A 187 20.42 -6.85 14.28
N ILE A 188 21.50 -6.38 13.64
CA ILE A 188 21.45 -5.95 12.24
C ILE A 188 21.13 -7.11 11.30
N ASN A 189 21.74 -8.28 11.52
CA ASN A 189 21.52 -9.46 10.69
C ASN A 189 20.12 -10.06 10.88
N ASP A 190 19.51 -9.89 12.04
CA ASP A 190 18.13 -10.29 12.30
C ASP A 190 17.15 -9.30 11.63
N ILE A 191 17.39 -7.99 11.76
CA ILE A 191 16.53 -6.95 11.15
C ILE A 191 16.52 -7.02 9.62
N TYR A 192 17.66 -7.29 8.99
CA TYR A 192 17.77 -7.12 7.53
C TYR A 192 16.81 -8.01 6.72
N PRO A 193 16.66 -9.32 6.99
CA PRO A 193 15.62 -10.15 6.37
C PRO A 193 14.19 -9.68 6.65
N HIS A 194 13.93 -9.04 7.80
CA HIS A 194 12.60 -8.54 8.13
C HIS A 194 12.18 -7.39 7.20
N TYR A 195 13.11 -6.59 6.69
CA TYR A 195 12.78 -5.52 5.74
C TYR A 195 12.06 -6.03 4.49
N GLU A 196 12.54 -7.12 3.87
CA GLU A 196 11.95 -7.61 2.62
C GLU A 196 10.49 -8.01 2.80
N GLY A 197 10.17 -8.69 3.91
CA GLY A 197 8.79 -9.09 4.22
C GLY A 197 7.92 -7.89 4.53
N ILE A 198 8.31 -7.07 5.51
CA ILE A 198 7.47 -5.96 5.97
C ILE A 198 7.27 -4.89 4.88
N PHE A 199 8.26 -4.63 4.03
CA PHE A 199 8.10 -3.67 2.94
C PHE A 199 7.08 -4.16 1.91
N ALA A 200 7.10 -5.44 1.57
CA ALA A 200 6.12 -6.01 0.64
C ALA A 200 4.71 -5.97 1.23
N ASP A 201 4.55 -6.37 2.50
CA ASP A 201 3.25 -6.42 3.18
C ASP A 201 2.63 -5.03 3.30
N VAL A 202 3.42 -4.04 3.76
CA VAL A 202 2.97 -2.65 3.88
C VAL A 202 2.58 -2.08 2.52
N GLN A 203 3.37 -2.37 1.47
CA GLN A 203 3.07 -1.87 0.14
C GLN A 203 1.77 -2.43 -0.43
N LEU A 204 1.53 -3.73 -0.27
CA LEU A 204 0.26 -4.35 -0.67
C LEU A 204 -0.92 -3.74 0.06
N LEU A 205 -0.77 -3.48 1.36
CA LEU A 205 -1.82 -2.88 2.19
C LEU A 205 -2.16 -1.45 1.75
N PHE A 206 -1.14 -0.62 1.47
CA PHE A 206 -1.38 0.72 0.94
C PHE A 206 -1.97 0.71 -0.49
N ASP A 207 -1.60 -0.27 -1.33
CA ASP A 207 -2.21 -0.44 -2.65
C ASP A 207 -3.69 -0.81 -2.56
N GLU A 208 -4.08 -1.67 -1.61
CA GLU A 208 -5.48 -1.99 -1.33
C GLU A 208 -6.26 -0.77 -0.83
N LEU A 209 -5.71 -0.04 0.14
CA LEU A 209 -6.30 1.21 0.63
C LEU A 209 -6.44 2.25 -0.50
N ARG A 210 -5.51 2.29 -1.44
CA ARG A 210 -5.58 3.19 -2.60
C ARG A 210 -6.73 2.81 -3.52
N SER A 211 -6.85 1.52 -3.82
CA SER A 211 -7.96 0.98 -4.60
C SER A 211 -9.31 1.30 -3.96
N LEU A 212 -9.44 1.08 -2.65
CA LEU A 212 -10.67 1.38 -1.90
C LEU A 212 -11.02 2.87 -1.93
N ARG A 213 -10.02 3.74 -1.75
CA ARG A 213 -10.22 5.20 -1.83
C ARG A 213 -10.77 5.58 -3.20
N ASP A 214 -10.17 5.07 -4.27
CA ASP A 214 -10.56 5.39 -5.63
C ASP A 214 -11.94 4.81 -5.97
N PHE A 215 -12.25 3.61 -5.48
CA PHE A 215 -13.58 3.03 -5.54
C PHE A 215 -14.62 3.93 -4.86
N TYR A 216 -14.38 4.40 -3.64
CA TYR A 216 -15.34 5.24 -2.92
C TYR A 216 -15.48 6.65 -3.50
N ARG A 217 -14.41 7.22 -4.07
CA ARG A 217 -14.49 8.45 -4.86
C ARG A 217 -15.38 8.25 -6.09
N GLN A 218 -15.20 7.14 -6.79
CA GLN A 218 -16.02 6.80 -7.95
C GLN A 218 -17.48 6.54 -7.55
N PHE A 219 -17.72 5.86 -6.43
CA PHE A 219 -19.05 5.65 -5.88
C PHE A 219 -19.77 6.98 -5.64
N LEU A 220 -19.10 7.94 -4.98
CA LEU A 220 -19.64 9.28 -4.73
C LEU A 220 -19.95 10.01 -6.04
N ALA A 221 -19.03 10.01 -7.00
CA ALA A 221 -19.23 10.64 -8.31
C ALA A 221 -20.39 9.98 -9.09
N SER A 222 -20.47 8.66 -9.08
CA SER A 222 -21.53 7.90 -9.71
C SER A 222 -22.89 8.20 -9.08
N TYR A 223 -22.96 8.33 -7.74
CA TYR A 223 -24.22 8.66 -7.05
C TYR A 223 -24.82 10.00 -7.52
N GLN A 224 -23.98 11.01 -7.78
CA GLN A 224 -24.42 12.31 -8.29
C GLN A 224 -25.17 12.19 -9.63
N SER A 225 -24.86 11.18 -10.44
CA SER A 225 -25.54 10.94 -11.73
C SER A 225 -26.89 10.22 -11.59
N VAL A 226 -27.16 9.56 -10.46
CA VAL A 226 -28.33 8.69 -10.31
C VAL A 226 -29.63 9.49 -10.35
N GLY A 227 -29.66 10.68 -9.76
CA GLY A 227 -30.85 11.54 -9.78
C GLY A 227 -31.28 11.90 -11.22
N ALA A 228 -30.32 12.26 -12.07
CA ALA A 228 -30.59 12.56 -13.48
C ALA A 228 -31.10 11.32 -14.24
N GLU A 229 -30.53 10.15 -13.97
CA GLU A 229 -30.95 8.89 -14.58
C GLU A 229 -32.37 8.47 -14.16
N ILE A 230 -32.72 8.63 -12.87
CA ILE A 230 -34.08 8.37 -12.38
C ILE A 230 -35.08 9.32 -13.06
N LEU A 231 -34.74 10.60 -13.17
CA LEU A 231 -35.59 11.59 -13.84
C LEU A 231 -35.80 11.22 -15.32
N ARG A 232 -34.73 10.85 -16.03
CA ARG A 232 -34.78 10.39 -17.42
C ARG A 232 -35.75 9.21 -17.59
N ARG A 233 -35.66 8.20 -16.72
CA ARG A 233 -36.56 7.04 -16.74
C ARG A 233 -38.02 7.45 -16.51
N ARG A 234 -38.30 8.30 -15.52
CA ARG A 234 -39.66 8.83 -15.26
C ARG A 234 -40.24 9.58 -16.46
N GLN A 235 -39.41 10.39 -17.13
CA GLN A 235 -39.83 11.13 -18.33
C GLN A 235 -40.12 10.17 -19.49
N HIS A 236 -39.27 9.17 -19.70
CA HIS A 236 -39.50 8.13 -20.70
C HIS A 236 -40.82 7.39 -20.44
N ASP A 237 -41.04 6.92 -19.20
CA ASP A 237 -42.26 6.20 -18.83
C ASP A 237 -43.52 7.05 -19.00
N THR A 238 -43.42 8.36 -18.77
CA THR A 238 -44.53 9.30 -18.96
C THR A 238 -44.84 9.47 -20.45
N LYS A 239 -43.81 9.72 -21.27
CA LYS A 239 -43.96 9.83 -22.73
C LYS A 239 -44.53 8.55 -23.35
N PHE A 240 -44.01 7.40 -22.91
CA PHE A 240 -44.48 6.11 -23.39
C PHE A 240 -45.94 5.86 -23.01
N ARG A 241 -46.33 6.15 -21.76
CA ARG A 241 -47.73 6.08 -21.34
C ARG A 241 -48.65 7.00 -22.16
N GLN A 242 -48.23 8.23 -22.41
CA GLN A 242 -48.99 9.16 -23.26
C GLN A 242 -49.19 8.59 -24.67
N PHE A 243 -48.13 8.10 -25.31
CA PHE A 243 -48.21 7.48 -26.64
C PHE A 243 -49.15 6.27 -26.68
N ILE A 244 -49.13 5.42 -25.65
CA ILE A 244 -50.02 4.26 -25.56
C ILE A 244 -51.48 4.69 -25.43
N GLU A 245 -51.78 5.70 -24.59
CA GLU A 245 -53.14 6.23 -24.45
C GLU A 245 -53.63 6.90 -25.74
N GLU A 246 -52.79 7.67 -26.43
CA GLU A 246 -53.09 8.24 -27.76
C GLU A 246 -53.39 7.14 -28.78
N THR A 247 -52.59 6.06 -28.78
CA THR A 247 -52.78 4.93 -29.70
C THR A 247 -54.08 4.19 -29.40
N LYS A 248 -54.41 3.94 -28.13
CA LYS A 248 -55.68 3.33 -27.71
C LYS A 248 -56.86 4.20 -28.14
N ALA A 249 -56.78 5.51 -27.94
CA ALA A 249 -57.82 6.45 -28.36
C ALA A 249 -58.04 6.41 -29.88
N LYS A 250 -56.95 6.38 -30.66
CA LYS A 250 -57.01 6.27 -32.12
C LYS A 250 -57.60 4.94 -32.61
N LEU A 251 -57.24 3.82 -31.97
CA LEU A 251 -57.83 2.51 -32.28
C LEU A 251 -59.33 2.51 -32.01
N ALA A 252 -59.77 3.05 -30.87
CA ALA A 252 -61.19 3.14 -30.52
C ALA A 252 -61.96 4.05 -31.50
N GLN A 253 -61.33 5.15 -31.96
CA GLN A 253 -61.92 6.01 -32.99
C GLN A 253 -62.13 5.25 -34.31
N LEU A 254 -61.12 4.54 -34.81
CA LEU A 254 -61.21 3.78 -36.05
C LEU A 254 -62.25 2.64 -35.95
N GLU A 255 -62.33 1.96 -34.81
CA GLU A 255 -63.36 0.97 -34.52
C GLU A 255 -64.76 1.58 -34.62
N GLN A 256 -64.97 2.76 -34.02
CA GLN A 256 -66.26 3.45 -34.05
C GLN A 256 -66.64 3.96 -35.45
N GLU A 257 -65.66 4.45 -36.22
CA GLU A 257 -65.86 4.87 -37.62
C GLU A 257 -66.30 3.70 -38.49
N GLU A 258 -65.65 2.54 -38.38
CA GLU A 258 -66.00 1.32 -39.13
C GLU A 258 -67.38 0.78 -38.72
N ILE A 259 -67.71 0.77 -37.42
CA ILE A 259 -69.05 0.41 -36.94
C ILE A 259 -70.12 1.31 -37.55
N ALA A 260 -69.86 2.63 -37.61
CA ALA A 260 -70.78 3.59 -38.20
C ALA A 260 -70.97 3.34 -39.70
N LEU A 261 -69.88 3.14 -40.45
CA LEU A 261 -69.93 2.83 -41.88
C LEU A 261 -70.69 1.54 -42.18
N ARG A 262 -70.41 0.45 -41.42
CA ARG A 262 -71.13 -0.82 -41.57
C ARG A 262 -72.61 -0.69 -41.24
N ARG A 263 -72.96 0.09 -40.21
CA ARG A 263 -74.36 0.36 -39.84
C ARG A 263 -75.09 1.11 -40.95
N THR A 264 -74.53 2.22 -41.44
CA THR A 264 -75.10 3.00 -42.55
C THR A 264 -75.32 2.12 -43.78
N PHE A 265 -74.30 1.33 -44.17
CA PHE A 265 -74.42 0.41 -45.30
C PHE A 265 -75.55 -0.61 -45.09
N CYS A 266 -75.68 -1.19 -43.90
CA CYS A 266 -76.73 -2.14 -43.60
C CYS A 266 -78.14 -1.48 -43.63
N GLU A 267 -78.28 -0.29 -43.06
CA GLU A 267 -79.55 0.46 -43.07
C GLU A 267 -80.02 0.76 -44.50
N GLU A 268 -79.09 1.13 -45.39
CA GLU A 268 -79.40 1.51 -46.77
C GLU A 268 -79.63 0.30 -47.69
N HIS A 269 -78.84 -0.77 -47.53
CA HIS A 269 -78.75 -1.84 -48.53
C HIS A 269 -79.18 -3.23 -48.05
N ALA A 270 -79.13 -3.54 -46.74
CA ALA A 270 -79.28 -4.92 -46.27
C ALA A 270 -80.64 -5.55 -46.62
N ARG A 271 -81.71 -4.76 -46.67
CA ARG A 271 -83.06 -5.24 -47.05
C ARG A 271 -83.15 -5.79 -48.48
N PHE A 272 -82.19 -5.45 -49.33
CA PHE A 272 -82.14 -5.88 -50.73
C PHE A 272 -81.12 -7.00 -50.97
N LEU A 273 -80.37 -7.40 -49.95
CA LEU A 273 -79.31 -8.41 -50.05
C LEU A 273 -79.72 -9.68 -49.30
N PRO A 274 -79.74 -10.85 -49.95
CA PRO A 274 -79.98 -12.11 -49.24
C PRO A 274 -78.79 -12.39 -48.31
N SER A 275 -79.07 -12.85 -47.08
CA SER A 275 -78.05 -13.13 -46.05
C SER A 275 -77.01 -14.18 -46.46
N THR A 276 -77.31 -15.00 -47.47
CA THR A 276 -76.40 -16.02 -48.01
C THR A 276 -75.30 -15.46 -48.91
N LEU A 277 -75.41 -14.20 -49.36
CA LEU A 277 -74.43 -13.59 -50.28
C LEU A 277 -73.11 -13.24 -49.56
N CYS A 278 -73.21 -12.77 -48.32
CA CYS A 278 -72.08 -12.49 -47.44
C CYS A 278 -72.54 -12.64 -45.98
N PRO A 279 -72.29 -13.79 -45.34
CA PRO A 279 -72.74 -14.04 -43.97
C PRO A 279 -72.16 -13.05 -42.95
N GLU A 280 -70.99 -12.49 -43.26
CA GLU A 280 -70.22 -11.61 -42.38
C GLU A 280 -70.67 -10.14 -42.46
N ILE A 281 -71.61 -9.81 -43.35
CA ILE A 281 -72.00 -8.43 -43.64
C ILE A 281 -72.60 -7.70 -42.42
N GLN A 282 -73.08 -8.44 -41.41
CA GLN A 282 -73.61 -7.92 -40.15
C GLN A 282 -72.62 -8.04 -38.98
N ASN A 283 -71.44 -8.61 -39.19
CA ASN A 283 -70.45 -8.76 -38.13
C ASN A 283 -69.89 -7.41 -37.70
N LEU A 284 -69.66 -7.25 -36.40
CA LEU A 284 -68.88 -6.14 -35.87
C LEU A 284 -67.41 -6.25 -36.34
N PRO A 285 -66.69 -5.13 -36.44
CA PRO A 285 -65.26 -5.17 -36.75
C PRO A 285 -64.46 -5.81 -35.61
N ASP A 286 -63.25 -6.26 -35.96
CA ASP A 286 -62.31 -6.83 -34.99
C ASP A 286 -61.87 -5.76 -33.98
N ARG A 287 -61.78 -6.17 -32.71
CA ARG A 287 -61.35 -5.29 -31.61
C ARG A 287 -59.89 -5.53 -31.25
N TYR A 288 -59.12 -4.46 -31.24
CA TYR A 288 -57.69 -4.48 -30.88
C TYR A 288 -57.48 -3.92 -29.48
N THR A 289 -56.60 -4.54 -28.70
CA THR A 289 -56.24 -4.06 -27.35
C THR A 289 -54.73 -4.05 -27.16
N VAL A 290 -54.23 -3.05 -26.42
CA VAL A 290 -52.82 -2.90 -26.10
C VAL A 290 -52.59 -3.40 -24.66
N VAL A 291 -51.75 -4.42 -24.51
CA VAL A 291 -51.45 -5.06 -23.22
C VAL A 291 -49.99 -4.79 -22.86
N SER A 292 -49.73 -4.39 -21.60
CA SER A 292 -48.36 -4.27 -21.08
C SER A 292 -47.86 -5.66 -20.70
N THR A 293 -46.73 -6.06 -21.27
CA THR A 293 -46.00 -7.27 -20.85
C THR A 293 -44.78 -6.84 -20.04
N ALA A 294 -44.66 -7.35 -18.82
CA ALA A 294 -43.40 -7.26 -18.09
C ALA A 294 -42.44 -8.27 -18.73
N TYR A 295 -41.29 -7.81 -19.22
CA TYR A 295 -40.20 -8.71 -19.55
C TYR A 295 -39.65 -9.29 -18.24
N THR A 296 -40.01 -10.54 -17.91
CA THR A 296 -39.27 -11.31 -16.91
C THR A 296 -37.95 -11.73 -17.53
N SER A 297 -36.86 -11.25 -16.94
CA SER A 297 -35.47 -11.54 -17.31
C SER A 297 -35.07 -12.99 -16.98
N GLU A 298 -35.78 -13.99 -17.52
CA GLU A 298 -35.40 -15.40 -17.44
C GLU A 298 -34.78 -15.92 -18.74
N SER A 299 -34.76 -15.14 -19.83
CA SER A 299 -34.23 -15.59 -21.13
C SER A 299 -32.79 -15.14 -21.44
N ALA A 300 -32.09 -14.47 -20.52
CA ALA A 300 -30.72 -13.97 -20.76
C ALA A 300 -29.61 -14.89 -20.20
N ALA A 301 -29.96 -16.05 -19.62
CA ALA A 301 -29.00 -16.99 -19.03
C ALA A 301 -28.84 -18.30 -19.84
N ARG A 302 -29.27 -18.32 -21.10
CA ARG A 302 -28.96 -19.40 -22.05
C ARG A 302 -28.52 -18.76 -23.35
N ASP A 303 -27.23 -18.45 -23.42
CA ASP A 303 -26.33 -18.69 -24.55
C ASP A 303 -24.88 -18.42 -24.11
#